data_AF-A0ABD5WVY1-F1
#
_entry.id   AF-A0ABD5WVY1-F1
#
_cell.length_a   1.000
_cell.length_b   1.000
_cell.length_c   1.000
_cell.angle_alpha   90.00
_cell.angle_beta   90.00
_cell.angle_gamma   90.00
#
_symmetry.space_group_name_H-M   'P 1'
#
loop_
_entity.id
_entity.type
_entity.pdbx_description
1 polymer ?
#
loop_
_entity_poly.entity_id
_entity_poly.type
_entity_poly.pdbx_seq_one_letter_code
_entity_poly.pdbx_strand_id
1 'polypeptide(L)'
;MQTKTRPKDFDPEEAKTIAVQIVGTDPFWNNYSNQSASNKMDDILSWISDKWSTNIEDGSNEYDAGVTAQYTGGVTIPASALPDNNALNDRLYAADDWLKNNEGNLYSGAESIVVVDYYGDDSGTYGWGYIGSAGDDDDICGLVDTHHEDNGNLPTELSNVESEGVGFHELLHTFNAEHPSDVSTYSNRNYYDYISIMYSWDGVSCTDGGNTEIITDFTSSCATNSVRNYIDNNNLS
;
A
#
# COMPACT_ATOMS: atom_id res chain seq x y z
N MET A 1 3.49 34.08 48.90
CA MET A 1 3.58 32.82 48.12
C MET A 1 3.07 33.12 46.72
N GLN A 2 3.95 33.10 45.73
CA GLN A 2 3.54 33.18 44.32
C GLN A 2 3.03 31.79 43.89
N THR A 3 1.73 31.66 43.69
CA THR A 3 1.18 30.51 42.97
C THR A 3 1.42 30.75 41.48
N LYS A 4 2.43 30.05 40.93
CA LYS A 4 2.56 29.88 39.48
C LYS A 4 1.36 29.05 39.01
N THR A 5 0.36 29.69 38.45
CA THR A 5 -0.58 29.00 37.55
C THR A 5 0.17 28.72 36.26
N ARG A 6 0.31 27.42 35.96
CA ARG A 6 0.86 26.93 34.70
C ARG A 6 -0.21 27.21 33.61
N PRO A 7 0.12 27.85 32.48
CA PRO A 7 -0.82 28.05 31.40
C PRO A 7 -0.87 26.83 30.48
N LYS A 8 -1.94 26.80 29.68
CA LYS A 8 -2.27 25.89 28.56
C LYS A 8 -3.09 24.68 28.97
N ASP A 9 -4.40 24.89 28.91
CA ASP A 9 -5.28 23.91 28.28
C ASP A 9 -4.69 23.64 26.89
N PHE A 10 -3.96 22.54 26.78
CA PHE A 10 -3.68 21.86 25.53
C PHE A 10 -4.97 21.12 25.25
N ASP A 11 -5.74 21.59 24.27
CA ASP A 11 -6.90 20.86 23.77
C ASP A 11 -6.35 19.70 22.94
N PRO A 12 -6.50 18.44 23.37
CA PRO A 12 -6.17 17.32 22.52
C PRO A 12 -7.37 17.13 21.59
N GLU A 13 -7.35 17.81 20.44
CA GLU A 13 -7.85 17.11 19.26
C GLU A 13 -7.01 15.82 19.23
N GLU A 14 -7.65 14.68 19.51
CA GLU A 14 -7.02 13.38 19.29
C GLU A 14 -6.40 13.45 17.91
N ALA A 15 -5.09 13.27 17.81
CA ALA A 15 -4.44 13.10 16.51
C ALA A 15 -5.23 12.01 15.81
N LYS A 16 -6.01 12.40 14.81
CA LYS A 16 -6.83 11.47 14.08
C LYS A 16 -5.90 10.69 13.18
N THR A 17 -6.06 9.38 13.21
CA THR A 17 -5.17 8.46 12.54
C THR A 17 -5.81 8.00 11.24
N ILE A 18 -5.04 8.00 10.15
CA ILE A 18 -5.47 7.47 8.85
C ILE A 18 -5.68 5.96 9.01
N ALA A 19 -6.91 5.46 8.84
CA ALA A 19 -7.24 4.06 8.97
C ALA A 19 -7.03 3.32 7.65
N VAL A 20 -6.09 2.38 7.67
CA VAL A 20 -5.80 1.50 6.54
C VAL A 20 -6.17 0.07 6.93
N GLN A 21 -6.98 -0.59 6.10
CA GLN A 21 -7.31 -2.01 6.30
C GLN A 21 -6.55 -2.88 5.30
N ILE A 22 -6.17 -4.09 5.72
CA ILE A 22 -5.62 -5.11 4.83
C ILE A 22 -6.57 -6.31 4.86
N VAL A 23 -7.01 -6.79 3.71
CA VAL A 23 -8.01 -7.87 3.59
C VAL A 23 -7.51 -8.94 2.62
N GLY A 24 -7.50 -10.20 3.05
CA GLY A 24 -7.16 -11.33 2.18
C GLY A 24 -8.36 -11.86 1.39
N THR A 25 -8.09 -12.39 0.19
CA THR A 25 -9.08 -13.15 -0.60
C THR A 25 -9.06 -14.64 -0.24
N ASP A 26 -10.14 -15.37 -0.51
CA ASP A 26 -10.17 -16.83 -0.41
C ASP A 26 -9.00 -17.49 -1.20
N PRO A 27 -8.70 -17.12 -2.46
CA PRO A 27 -7.53 -17.64 -3.16
C PRO A 27 -6.22 -17.47 -2.39
N PHE A 28 -5.99 -16.32 -1.76
CA PHE A 28 -4.80 -16.10 -0.92
C PHE A 28 -4.74 -17.10 0.24
N TRP A 29 -5.81 -17.19 1.04
CA TRP A 29 -5.82 -18.08 2.21
C TRP A 29 -5.73 -19.57 1.84
N ASN A 30 -6.24 -19.96 0.68
CA ASN A 30 -6.29 -21.36 0.25
C ASN A 30 -5.00 -21.85 -0.41
N ASN A 31 -4.18 -20.96 -0.99
CA ASN A 31 -2.92 -21.34 -1.64
C ASN A 31 -1.74 -21.41 -0.66
N TYR A 32 -1.77 -20.61 0.39
CA TYR A 32 -0.85 -20.79 1.52
C TYR A 32 -1.41 -21.81 2.52
N SER A 33 -0.52 -22.51 3.25
CA SER A 33 -0.98 -23.16 4.49
C SER A 33 -1.48 -22.08 5.45
N ASN A 34 -2.53 -22.32 6.26
CA ASN A 34 -3.08 -21.29 7.15
C ASN A 34 -2.02 -20.52 7.96
N GLN A 35 -1.00 -21.21 8.48
CA GLN A 35 0.11 -20.57 9.21
C GLN A 35 0.98 -19.71 8.27
N SER A 36 1.26 -20.19 7.06
CA SER A 36 2.03 -19.44 6.06
C SER A 36 1.27 -18.19 5.59
N ALA A 37 -0.05 -18.30 5.42
CA ALA A 37 -0.90 -17.18 5.01
C ALA A 37 -0.95 -16.10 6.08
N SER A 38 -1.12 -16.50 7.36
CA SER A 38 -1.07 -15.55 8.48
C SER A 38 0.29 -14.86 8.58
N ASN A 39 1.39 -15.60 8.44
CA ASN A 39 2.73 -15.00 8.44
C ASN A 39 2.88 -14.00 7.29
N LYS A 40 2.45 -14.33 6.07
CA LYS A 40 2.54 -13.42 4.92
C LYS A 40 1.70 -12.16 5.12
N MET A 41 0.50 -12.31 5.69
CA MET A 41 -0.34 -11.18 6.07
C MET A 41 0.35 -10.30 7.14
N ASP A 42 1.02 -10.91 8.13
CA ASP A 42 1.81 -10.19 9.13
C ASP A 42 2.99 -9.43 8.51
N ASP A 43 3.67 -10.04 7.53
CA ASP A 43 4.80 -9.42 6.82
C ASP A 43 4.33 -8.20 6.02
N ILE A 44 3.22 -8.29 5.28
CA ILE A 44 2.61 -7.17 4.55
C ILE A 44 2.17 -6.06 5.52
N LEU A 45 1.47 -6.42 6.60
CA LEU A 45 1.03 -5.47 7.63
C LEU A 45 2.22 -4.73 8.26
N SER A 46 3.24 -5.47 8.66
CA SER A 46 4.44 -4.91 9.29
C SER A 46 5.19 -4.00 8.32
N TRP A 47 5.30 -4.39 7.06
CA TRP A 47 5.97 -3.59 6.04
C TRP A 47 5.24 -2.29 5.77
N ILE A 48 3.92 -2.34 5.50
CA ILE A 48 3.12 -1.13 5.25
C ILE A 48 3.20 -0.20 6.45
N SER A 49 3.09 -0.72 7.67
CA SER A 49 3.18 0.09 8.90
C SER A 49 4.56 0.75 9.06
N ASP A 50 5.64 -0.02 8.87
CA ASP A 50 7.02 0.48 8.96
C ASP A 50 7.27 1.55 7.90
N LYS A 51 6.98 1.25 6.63
CA LYS A 51 7.26 2.18 5.52
C LYS A 51 6.37 3.40 5.54
N TRP A 52 5.12 3.29 5.98
CA TRP A 52 4.31 4.48 6.23
C TRP A 52 4.97 5.37 7.28
N SER A 53 5.34 4.80 8.43
CA SER A 53 5.96 5.54 9.53
C SER A 53 7.30 6.18 9.15
N THR A 54 8.12 5.51 8.32
CA THR A 54 9.44 6.04 7.95
C THR A 54 9.42 7.00 6.76
N ASN A 55 8.46 6.84 5.84
CA ASN A 55 8.49 7.49 4.54
C ASN A 55 7.38 8.54 4.33
N ILE A 56 6.23 8.35 4.99
CA ILE A 56 5.04 9.21 4.86
C ILE A 56 4.84 10.04 6.12
N GLU A 57 4.93 9.47 7.30
CA GLU A 57 4.98 10.22 8.55
C GLU A 57 6.33 10.96 8.69
N ASP A 58 6.37 12.11 9.38
CA ASP A 58 7.61 12.88 9.63
C ASP A 58 7.89 13.19 11.10
N GLY A 59 7.16 12.55 12.01
CA GLY A 59 7.24 12.77 13.46
C GLY A 59 6.37 13.92 13.94
N SER A 60 5.52 14.49 13.09
CA SER A 60 4.49 15.47 13.45
C SER A 60 3.25 14.80 14.07
N ASN A 61 3.00 13.53 13.73
CA ASN A 61 1.75 12.79 13.93
C ASN A 61 0.57 13.36 13.12
N GLU A 62 0.82 14.20 12.12
CA GLU A 62 -0.20 14.73 11.21
C GLU A 62 -0.54 13.72 10.10
N TYR A 63 0.33 12.75 9.84
CA TYR A 63 0.14 11.72 8.82
C TYR A 63 0.18 10.32 9.42
N ASP A 64 -0.09 10.16 10.71
CA ASP A 64 -0.02 8.86 11.38
C ASP A 64 -1.08 7.91 10.84
N ALA A 65 -0.73 6.63 10.67
CA ALA A 65 -1.63 5.62 10.11
C ALA A 65 -1.83 4.42 11.06
N GLY A 66 -3.10 4.05 11.21
CA GLY A 66 -3.57 2.91 11.96
C GLY A 66 -3.84 1.79 10.97
N VAL A 67 -2.81 0.98 10.71
CA VAL A 67 -2.90 -0.14 9.77
C VAL A 67 -3.35 -1.39 10.53
N THR A 68 -4.41 -2.04 10.05
CA THR A 68 -4.90 -3.31 10.64
C THR A 68 -5.22 -4.35 9.58
N ALA A 69 -4.94 -5.62 9.87
CA ALA A 69 -5.23 -6.73 8.96
C ALA A 69 -6.44 -7.57 9.40
N GLN A 70 -7.21 -8.01 8.42
CA GLN A 70 -8.31 -8.96 8.57
C GLN A 70 -7.79 -10.37 8.26
N TYR A 71 -7.66 -11.20 9.30
CA TYR A 71 -7.29 -12.61 9.17
C TYR A 71 -8.52 -13.47 8.83
N THR A 72 -8.32 -14.77 8.54
CA THR A 72 -9.39 -15.74 8.19
C THR A 72 -10.61 -15.82 9.12
N GLY A 73 -10.51 -15.32 10.36
CA GLY A 73 -11.64 -15.23 11.30
C GLY A 73 -12.43 -13.90 11.24
N GLY A 74 -11.95 -12.93 10.46
CA GLY A 74 -12.57 -11.64 10.19
C GLY A 74 -13.15 -11.60 8.78
N VAL A 75 -12.94 -10.50 8.06
CA VAL A 75 -13.39 -10.34 6.68
C VAL A 75 -12.47 -11.09 5.71
N THR A 76 -13.07 -11.79 4.75
CA THR A 76 -12.37 -12.44 3.64
C THR A 76 -13.23 -12.33 2.40
N ILE A 77 -12.64 -11.88 1.29
CA ILE A 77 -13.35 -11.76 0.01
C ILE A 77 -13.48 -13.15 -0.61
N PRO A 78 -14.70 -13.64 -0.86
CA PRO A 78 -14.89 -15.00 -1.32
C PRO A 78 -14.46 -15.15 -2.78
N ALA A 79 -13.91 -16.32 -3.12
CA ALA A 79 -13.46 -16.59 -4.49
C ALA A 79 -14.58 -16.41 -5.52
N SER A 80 -15.84 -16.67 -5.13
CA SER A 80 -17.01 -16.53 -6.00
C SER A 80 -17.40 -15.08 -6.31
N ALA A 81 -16.82 -14.09 -5.61
CA ALA A 81 -16.99 -12.68 -5.94
C ALA A 81 -15.96 -12.21 -6.98
N LEU A 82 -14.86 -12.92 -7.14
CA LEU A 82 -13.75 -12.51 -7.98
C LEU A 82 -13.86 -13.17 -9.36
N PRO A 83 -13.59 -12.44 -10.45
CA PRO A 83 -13.66 -13.02 -11.77
C PRO A 83 -12.47 -13.96 -12.02
N ASP A 84 -12.72 -15.03 -12.78
CA ASP A 84 -11.68 -16.00 -13.19
C ASP A 84 -10.82 -15.49 -14.37
N ASN A 85 -10.99 -14.25 -14.83
CA ASN A 85 -10.30 -13.69 -15.99
C ASN A 85 -8.96 -13.02 -15.62
N ASN A 86 -8.00 -13.06 -16.57
CA ASN A 86 -6.58 -12.82 -16.33
C ASN A 86 -6.15 -11.35 -16.07
N ALA A 87 -6.96 -10.54 -15.37
CA ALA A 87 -6.65 -9.13 -15.22
C ALA A 87 -6.82 -8.67 -13.76
N LEU A 88 -5.71 -8.24 -13.14
CA LEU A 88 -5.72 -7.78 -11.74
C LEU A 88 -6.64 -6.58 -11.51
N ASN A 89 -6.80 -5.69 -12.49
CA ASN A 89 -7.72 -4.57 -12.41
C ASN A 89 -9.20 -5.03 -12.26
N ASP A 90 -9.62 -6.05 -13.01
CA ASP A 90 -10.99 -6.57 -12.93
C ASP A 90 -11.24 -7.24 -11.57
N ARG A 91 -10.20 -7.87 -11.01
CA ARG A 91 -10.25 -8.47 -9.67
C ARG A 91 -10.27 -7.42 -8.57
N LEU A 92 -9.52 -6.33 -8.71
CA LEU A 92 -9.63 -5.17 -7.82
C LEU A 92 -11.05 -4.63 -7.81
N TYR A 93 -11.62 -4.35 -8.98
CA TYR A 93 -12.97 -3.78 -9.10
C TYR A 93 -14.03 -4.69 -8.45
N ALA A 94 -13.92 -6.00 -8.67
CA ALA A 94 -14.83 -6.96 -8.05
C ALA A 94 -14.63 -7.10 -6.53
N ALA A 95 -13.40 -6.98 -6.04
CA ALA A 95 -13.09 -7.00 -4.61
C ALA A 95 -13.63 -5.76 -3.89
N ASP A 96 -13.40 -4.57 -4.46
CA ASP A 96 -13.88 -3.28 -3.98
C ASP A 96 -15.41 -3.28 -3.89
N ASP A 97 -16.09 -3.63 -5.00
CA ASP A 97 -17.55 -3.78 -5.06
C ASP A 97 -18.07 -4.75 -3.98
N TRP A 98 -17.39 -5.88 -3.78
CA TRP A 98 -17.82 -6.85 -2.79
C TRP A 98 -17.68 -6.31 -1.37
N LEU A 99 -16.55 -5.69 -1.03
CA LEU A 99 -16.31 -5.11 0.30
C LEU A 99 -17.31 -4.00 0.60
N LYS A 100 -17.54 -3.09 -0.34
CA LYS A 100 -18.53 -2.01 -0.20
C LYS A 100 -19.93 -2.54 0.07
N ASN A 101 -20.36 -3.56 -0.69
CA ASN A 101 -21.72 -4.08 -0.62
C ASN A 101 -21.98 -5.04 0.56
N ASN A 102 -20.94 -5.69 1.09
CA ASN A 102 -21.10 -6.75 2.11
C ASN A 102 -20.47 -6.38 3.46
N GLU A 103 -19.47 -5.51 3.47
CA GLU A 103 -18.66 -5.17 4.64
C GLU A 103 -18.65 -3.65 4.89
N GLY A 104 -19.81 -3.02 4.71
CA GLY A 104 -19.95 -1.56 4.70
C GLY A 104 -19.38 -0.83 5.93
N ASN A 105 -19.40 -1.44 7.12
CA ASN A 105 -18.77 -0.81 8.31
C ASN A 105 -17.23 -0.80 8.23
N LEU A 106 -16.64 -1.87 7.68
CA LEU A 106 -15.20 -1.93 7.44
C LEU A 106 -14.84 -0.95 6.31
N TYR A 107 -15.62 -0.96 5.22
CA TYR A 107 -15.40 -0.12 4.06
C TYR A 107 -15.49 1.37 4.39
N SER A 108 -16.58 1.82 5.02
CA SER A 108 -16.75 3.22 5.40
C SER A 108 -15.88 3.66 6.58
N GLY A 109 -15.25 2.72 7.28
CA GLY A 109 -14.40 2.97 8.44
C GLY A 109 -12.92 3.08 8.10
N ALA A 110 -12.56 2.91 6.83
CA ALA A 110 -11.20 2.98 6.32
C ALA A 110 -11.07 4.14 5.34
N GLU A 111 -9.92 4.81 5.33
CA GLU A 111 -9.54 5.73 4.26
C GLU A 111 -9.00 4.95 3.05
N SER A 112 -8.39 3.78 3.25
CA SER A 112 -7.93 2.93 2.15
C SER A 112 -7.88 1.46 2.57
N ILE A 113 -8.01 0.56 1.59
CA ILE A 113 -7.99 -0.89 1.82
C ILE A 113 -7.01 -1.56 0.86
N VAL A 114 -6.05 -2.31 1.39
CA VAL A 114 -5.17 -3.18 0.60
C VAL A 114 -5.74 -4.59 0.55
N VAL A 115 -6.09 -5.06 -0.64
CA VAL A 115 -6.56 -6.41 -0.92
C VAL A 115 -5.36 -7.30 -1.24
N VAL A 116 -5.20 -8.39 -0.50
CA VAL A 116 -4.14 -9.39 -0.70
C VAL A 116 -4.74 -10.59 -1.41
N ASP A 117 -4.35 -10.79 -2.66
CA ASP A 117 -4.85 -11.86 -3.52
C ASP A 117 -3.75 -12.89 -3.85
N TYR A 118 -4.17 -14.01 -4.43
CA TYR A 118 -3.30 -15.02 -5.01
C TYR A 118 -3.97 -15.54 -6.27
N TYR A 119 -3.73 -14.83 -7.37
CA TYR A 119 -4.41 -15.09 -8.64
C TYR A 119 -3.46 -15.67 -9.68
N GLY A 120 -2.24 -15.11 -9.77
CA GLY A 120 -1.20 -15.57 -10.66
C GLY A 120 -1.22 -14.94 -12.03
N ASP A 121 -1.25 -13.61 -12.05
CA ASP A 121 -1.00 -12.86 -13.27
C ASP A 121 0.48 -12.97 -13.68
N ASP A 122 0.77 -13.77 -14.71
CA ASP A 122 2.11 -13.93 -15.27
C ASP A 122 2.48 -12.83 -16.29
N SER A 123 1.63 -11.82 -16.49
CA SER A 123 1.82 -10.78 -17.51
C SER A 123 2.74 -9.63 -17.10
N GLY A 124 3.35 -9.70 -15.91
CA GLY A 124 4.28 -8.67 -15.40
C GLY A 124 3.61 -7.55 -14.62
N THR A 125 2.32 -7.71 -14.29
CA THR A 125 1.58 -6.84 -13.37
C THR A 125 1.53 -7.53 -12.01
N TYR A 126 1.95 -6.84 -10.94
CA TYR A 126 2.07 -7.43 -9.60
C TYR A 126 1.01 -6.91 -8.61
N GLY A 127 0.36 -5.81 -8.97
CA GLY A 127 -0.69 -5.16 -8.21
C GLY A 127 -1.47 -4.18 -9.09
N TRP A 128 -2.54 -3.63 -8.52
CA TRP A 128 -3.32 -2.57 -9.14
C TRP A 128 -4.01 -1.72 -8.07
N GLY A 129 -4.00 -0.40 -8.21
CA GLY A 129 -4.66 0.51 -7.28
C GLY A 129 -5.43 1.60 -7.99
N TYR A 130 -6.50 2.07 -7.35
CA TYR A 130 -7.12 3.33 -7.73
C TYR A 130 -6.19 4.50 -7.40
N ILE A 131 -6.27 5.58 -8.17
CA ILE A 131 -5.44 6.77 -7.95
C ILE A 131 -6.28 7.88 -7.34
N GLY A 132 -5.88 8.33 -6.15
CA GLY A 132 -6.45 9.52 -5.52
C GLY A 132 -7.92 9.38 -5.16
N SER A 133 -8.25 8.29 -4.48
CA SER A 133 -9.59 7.91 -4.05
C SER A 133 -9.68 7.61 -2.55
N ALA A 134 -8.56 7.66 -1.81
CA ALA A 134 -8.59 7.39 -0.38
C ALA A 134 -9.55 8.35 0.35
N GLY A 135 -10.39 7.79 1.22
CA GLY A 135 -11.45 8.49 1.96
C GLY A 135 -12.77 8.69 1.21
N ASP A 136 -12.86 8.29 -0.06
CA ASP A 136 -14.11 8.34 -0.82
C ASP A 136 -15.09 7.23 -0.40
N ASP A 137 -16.34 7.32 -0.89
CA ASP A 137 -17.38 6.30 -0.64
C ASP A 137 -17.34 5.13 -1.65
N ASP A 138 -16.37 5.14 -2.56
CA ASP A 138 -16.13 4.14 -3.61
C ASP A 138 -14.65 4.10 -4.00
N ASP A 139 -14.22 3.00 -4.61
CA ASP A 139 -12.92 2.88 -5.26
C ASP A 139 -11.71 3.14 -4.33
N ILE A 140 -11.78 2.76 -3.04
CA ILE A 140 -10.71 3.05 -2.05
C ILE A 140 -9.66 1.92 -1.95
N CYS A 141 -9.78 0.90 -2.80
CA CYS A 141 -8.91 -0.27 -2.74
C CYS A 141 -7.62 -0.17 -3.57
N GLY A 142 -6.56 -0.78 -3.06
CA GLY A 142 -5.44 -1.31 -3.86
C GLY A 142 -5.41 -2.83 -3.75
N LEU A 143 -4.85 -3.53 -4.73
CA LEU A 143 -4.73 -4.99 -4.76
C LEU A 143 -3.30 -5.40 -5.03
N VAL A 144 -2.77 -6.32 -4.24
CA VAL A 144 -1.50 -7.00 -4.50
C VAL A 144 -1.73 -8.48 -4.78
N ASP A 145 -1.12 -9.01 -5.85
CA ASP A 145 -1.09 -10.43 -6.14
C ASP A 145 0.15 -11.06 -5.50
N THR A 146 -0.01 -12.03 -4.60
CA THR A 146 1.13 -12.70 -3.94
C THR A 146 1.70 -13.87 -4.74
N HIS A 147 0.99 -14.36 -5.78
CA HIS A 147 1.44 -15.52 -6.56
C HIS A 147 2.74 -15.27 -7.33
N HIS A 148 3.08 -14.03 -7.66
CA HIS A 148 4.29 -13.71 -8.42
C HIS A 148 5.61 -14.10 -7.70
N GLU A 149 5.55 -14.36 -6.40
CA GLU A 149 6.68 -14.88 -5.62
C GLU A 149 6.91 -16.39 -5.85
N ASP A 150 5.83 -17.14 -6.10
CA ASP A 150 5.85 -18.60 -6.18
C ASP A 150 6.19 -19.13 -7.59
N ASN A 151 5.90 -18.34 -8.63
CA ASN A 151 6.11 -18.75 -10.03
C ASN A 151 7.53 -18.42 -10.55
N GLY A 152 8.38 -17.79 -9.74
CA GLY A 152 9.72 -17.36 -10.15
C GLY A 152 9.72 -16.26 -11.22
N ASN A 153 8.59 -15.56 -11.38
CA ASN A 153 8.43 -14.43 -12.31
C ASN A 153 8.66 -13.08 -11.62
N LEU A 154 9.08 -13.07 -10.35
CA LEU A 154 9.53 -11.86 -9.69
C LEU A 154 10.86 -11.39 -10.31
N PRO A 155 10.91 -10.20 -10.94
CA PRO A 155 12.14 -9.61 -11.44
C PRO A 155 13.14 -9.42 -10.29
N THR A 156 14.43 -9.52 -10.60
CA THR A 156 15.51 -9.33 -9.62
C THR A 156 15.48 -7.97 -8.93
N GLU A 157 14.90 -6.99 -9.59
CA GLU A 157 14.74 -5.61 -9.15
C GLU A 157 13.71 -5.50 -8.01
N LEU A 158 12.72 -6.40 -7.96
CA LEU A 158 11.69 -6.47 -6.92
C LEU A 158 12.00 -7.47 -5.80
N SER A 159 13.08 -8.25 -5.91
CA SER A 159 13.41 -9.32 -4.96
C SER A 159 13.73 -8.86 -3.54
N ASN A 160 13.84 -7.55 -3.30
CA ASN A 160 14.08 -6.98 -1.98
C ASN A 160 12.80 -6.47 -1.30
N VAL A 161 11.71 -6.36 -2.05
CA VAL A 161 10.46 -5.75 -1.57
C VAL A 161 9.29 -6.70 -1.70
N GLU A 162 9.30 -7.60 -2.68
CA GLU A 162 8.30 -8.68 -2.86
C GLU A 162 6.85 -8.11 -2.84
N SER A 163 5.84 -8.91 -2.50
CA SER A 163 4.45 -8.43 -2.44
C SER A 163 4.18 -7.45 -1.29
N GLU A 164 5.01 -7.43 -0.25
CA GLU A 164 4.95 -6.45 0.83
C GLU A 164 5.15 -5.03 0.29
N GLY A 165 6.17 -4.86 -0.55
CA GLY A 165 6.47 -3.62 -1.24
C GLY A 165 5.40 -3.23 -2.24
N VAL A 166 4.87 -4.19 -3.00
CA VAL A 166 3.78 -3.95 -3.96
C VAL A 166 2.51 -3.52 -3.22
N GLY A 167 2.16 -4.16 -2.10
CA GLY A 167 1.03 -3.74 -1.27
C GLY A 167 1.16 -2.29 -0.79
N PHE A 168 2.37 -1.87 -0.40
CA PHE A 168 2.64 -0.47 -0.08
C PHE A 168 2.58 0.45 -1.31
N HIS A 169 3.07 0.02 -2.47
CA HIS A 169 2.97 0.76 -3.73
C HIS A 169 1.51 1.07 -4.10
N GLU A 170 0.66 0.05 -4.11
CA GLU A 170 -0.75 0.20 -4.47
C GLU A 170 -1.52 1.03 -3.43
N LEU A 171 -1.14 0.93 -2.15
CA LEU A 171 -1.67 1.82 -1.11
C LEU A 171 -1.38 3.29 -1.45
N LEU A 172 -0.15 3.63 -1.82
CA LEU A 172 0.22 5.02 -2.13
C LEU A 172 -0.53 5.57 -3.34
N HIS A 173 -0.88 4.73 -4.33
CA HIS A 173 -1.75 5.13 -5.43
C HIS A 173 -3.09 5.67 -4.93
N THR A 174 -3.73 5.02 -3.96
CA THR A 174 -5.02 5.49 -3.41
C THR A 174 -4.92 6.89 -2.80
N PHE A 175 -3.74 7.28 -2.32
CA PHE A 175 -3.42 8.64 -1.85
C PHE A 175 -2.82 9.56 -2.93
N ASN A 176 -3.17 9.31 -4.20
CA ASN A 176 -2.80 10.12 -5.36
C ASN A 176 -1.28 10.19 -5.64
N ALA A 177 -0.49 9.21 -5.17
CA ALA A 177 0.86 9.05 -5.68
C ALA A 177 0.80 8.44 -7.08
N GLU A 178 1.29 9.12 -8.10
CA GLU A 178 1.45 8.54 -9.44
C GLU A 178 2.85 7.94 -9.59
N HIS A 179 3.03 7.04 -10.58
CA HIS A 179 4.36 6.59 -10.95
C HIS A 179 5.22 7.82 -11.27
N PRO A 180 6.36 7.99 -10.60
CA PRO A 180 7.17 9.17 -10.81
C PRO A 180 7.68 9.14 -12.24
N SER A 181 7.66 10.29 -12.90
CA SER A 181 8.37 10.47 -14.17
C SER A 181 9.90 10.38 -14.01
N ASP A 182 10.40 10.27 -12.78
CA ASP A 182 11.82 10.32 -12.41
C ASP A 182 12.19 9.18 -11.46
N VAL A 183 13.18 8.40 -11.85
CA VAL A 183 13.80 7.35 -11.04
C VAL A 183 14.79 8.06 -10.14
N SER A 184 14.42 8.39 -8.89
CA SER A 184 15.38 9.06 -8.01
C SER A 184 16.48 8.07 -7.62
N THR A 185 17.57 8.06 -8.39
CA THR A 185 18.71 7.18 -8.15
C THR A 185 19.46 7.67 -6.92
N TYR A 186 19.30 6.98 -5.79
CA TYR A 186 20.21 7.19 -4.68
C TYR A 186 21.55 6.58 -5.07
N SER A 187 22.42 7.36 -5.71
CA SER A 187 23.78 6.92 -5.99
C SER A 187 24.55 6.78 -4.67
N ASN A 188 24.52 5.59 -4.08
CA ASN A 188 25.50 5.27 -3.06
C ASN A 188 26.87 5.19 -3.76
N ARG A 189 27.95 5.61 -3.08
CA ARG A 189 29.35 5.47 -3.52
C ARG A 189 29.75 4.05 -3.97
N ASN A 190 28.90 3.06 -3.77
CA ASN A 190 29.07 1.67 -4.13
C ASN A 190 28.12 1.28 -5.29
N TYR A 191 28.44 1.69 -6.52
CA TYR A 191 28.08 1.04 -7.82
C TYR A 191 26.62 0.56 -8.11
N TYR A 192 25.62 0.80 -7.25
CA TYR A 192 24.21 0.47 -7.49
C TYR A 192 23.36 1.73 -7.41
N ASP A 193 22.52 1.92 -8.42
CA ASP A 193 21.47 2.92 -8.44
C ASP A 193 20.19 2.29 -7.84
N TYR A 194 19.64 2.91 -6.79
CA TYR A 194 18.41 2.45 -6.14
C TYR A 194 17.20 3.22 -6.67
N ILE A 195 16.08 2.52 -6.83
CA ILE A 195 14.82 3.09 -7.29
C ILE A 195 13.78 3.11 -6.17
N SER A 196 12.96 4.15 -6.16
CA SER A 196 11.82 4.27 -5.24
C SER A 196 10.79 3.16 -5.46
N ILE A 197 10.13 2.76 -4.37
CA ILE A 197 9.03 1.78 -4.41
C ILE A 197 7.92 2.13 -5.42
N MET A 198 7.69 3.43 -5.73
CA MET A 198 6.66 3.88 -6.68
C MET A 198 7.02 3.75 -8.16
N TYR A 199 8.16 3.16 -8.52
CA TYR A 199 8.56 3.02 -9.92
C TYR A 199 7.72 2.01 -10.70
N SER A 200 7.51 2.29 -11.98
CA SER A 200 6.92 1.38 -12.98
C SER A 200 7.66 1.50 -14.32
N TRP A 201 7.78 0.38 -15.04
CA TRP A 201 8.39 0.31 -16.38
C TRP A 201 7.65 1.13 -17.45
N ASP A 202 6.39 1.51 -17.19
CA ASP A 202 5.58 2.35 -18.07
C ASP A 202 6.00 3.84 -18.04
N GLY A 203 6.86 4.23 -17.09
CA GLY A 203 7.43 5.57 -16.98
C GLY A 203 8.83 5.69 -17.60
N VAL A 204 8.93 5.90 -18.91
CA VAL A 204 10.22 6.12 -19.60
C VAL A 204 10.47 7.61 -19.89
N SER A 205 11.34 8.27 -19.11
CA SER A 205 12.64 8.82 -19.59
C SER A 205 13.25 9.86 -18.62
N CYS A 206 14.30 9.47 -17.90
CA CYS A 206 15.44 10.30 -17.50
C CYS A 206 16.72 9.51 -17.80
N THR A 207 17.83 10.18 -18.11
CA THR A 207 19.04 9.59 -18.72
C THR A 207 19.65 8.42 -17.93
N ASP A 208 19.51 7.23 -18.49
CA ASP A 208 20.23 6.01 -18.14
C ASP A 208 21.74 6.15 -18.45
N GLY A 209 22.58 5.79 -17.48
CA GLY A 209 24.01 5.59 -17.65
C GLY A 209 24.57 4.45 -16.78
N GLY A 210 23.73 3.52 -16.30
CA GLY A 210 24.07 2.54 -15.26
C GLY A 210 23.46 1.15 -15.47
N ASN A 211 24.00 0.12 -14.81
CA ASN A 211 23.49 -1.26 -14.88
C ASN A 211 22.47 -1.55 -13.76
N THR A 212 21.46 -2.36 -14.10
CA THR A 212 20.48 -3.09 -13.24
C THR A 212 20.12 -2.40 -11.92
N GLU A 213 19.03 -1.66 -11.94
CA GLU A 213 18.55 -0.81 -10.86
C GLU A 213 17.71 -1.62 -9.84
N ILE A 214 17.94 -1.45 -8.54
CA ILE A 214 17.23 -2.23 -7.50
C ILE A 214 16.11 -1.39 -6.92
N ILE A 215 14.86 -1.89 -6.91
CA ILE A 215 13.75 -1.25 -6.19
C ILE A 215 13.96 -1.50 -4.70
N THR A 216 13.99 -0.43 -3.93
CA THR A 216 14.15 -0.49 -2.48
C THR A 216 12.98 0.16 -1.77
N ASP A 217 13.02 0.09 -0.45
CA ASP A 217 11.93 0.39 0.47
C ASP A 217 11.64 1.89 0.68
N PHE A 218 12.22 2.79 -0.12
CA PHE A 218 12.05 4.23 0.03
C PHE A 218 11.01 4.81 -0.93
N THR A 219 10.33 5.86 -0.51
CA THR A 219 9.49 6.70 -1.39
C THR A 219 10.29 7.92 -1.85
N SER A 220 10.15 8.29 -3.12
CA SER A 220 10.70 9.55 -3.61
C SER A 220 10.00 10.73 -2.93
N SER A 221 10.68 11.88 -2.84
CA SER A 221 10.06 13.11 -2.32
C SER A 221 8.81 13.55 -3.09
N CYS A 222 8.70 13.19 -4.37
CA CYS A 222 7.50 13.45 -5.17
C CYS A 222 6.32 12.61 -4.68
N ALA A 223 6.52 11.31 -4.48
CA ALA A 223 5.49 10.41 -3.96
C ALA A 223 5.08 10.83 -2.53
N THR A 224 6.04 11.05 -1.64
CA THR A 224 5.75 11.50 -0.26
C THR A 224 4.95 12.81 -0.24
N ASN A 225 5.35 13.81 -1.02
CA ASN A 225 4.62 15.07 -1.07
C ASN A 225 3.23 14.91 -1.70
N SER A 226 3.06 14.04 -2.69
CA SER A 226 1.74 13.78 -3.29
C SER A 226 0.77 13.24 -2.25
N VAL A 227 1.20 12.22 -1.51
CA VAL A 227 0.39 11.61 -0.44
C VAL A 227 0.03 12.61 0.65
N ARG A 228 1.01 13.34 1.19
CA ARG A 228 0.76 14.34 2.23
C ARG A 228 -0.17 15.46 1.76
N ASN A 229 0.07 15.99 0.56
CA ASN A 229 -0.81 17.00 -0.03
C ASN A 229 -2.22 16.45 -0.25
N TYR A 230 -2.37 15.18 -0.63
CA TYR A 230 -3.68 14.56 -0.79
C TYR A 230 -4.43 14.47 0.54
N ILE A 231 -3.74 14.02 1.60
CA ILE A 231 -4.27 13.99 2.97
C ILE A 231 -4.71 15.40 3.40
N ASP A 232 -3.82 16.40 3.28
CA ASP A 232 -4.07 17.78 3.67
C ASP A 232 -5.26 18.41 2.92
N ASN A 233 -5.35 18.16 1.60
CA ASN A 233 -6.39 18.78 0.77
C ASN A 233 -7.77 18.14 0.96
N ASN A 234 -7.82 16.84 1.29
CA ASN A 234 -9.07 16.12 1.49
C ASN A 234 -9.49 16.07 2.96
N ASN A 235 -8.68 16.61 3.87
CA ASN A 235 -8.86 16.51 5.33
C ASN A 235 -9.09 15.05 5.75
N LEU A 236 -8.27 14.16 5.18
CA LEU A 236 -8.20 12.79 5.66
C LEU A 236 -7.51 12.85 7.01
N SER A 237 -8.15 12.26 8.01
CA SER A 237 -8.01 12.60 9.43
C SER A 237 -8.50 14.03 9.77
#